data_AF-A0A7Y5SB39-F1
#
_entry.id   AF-A0A7Y5SB39-F1
#
_cell.length_a   1.000
_cell.length_b   1.000
_cell.length_c   1.000
_cell.angle_alpha   90.00
_cell.angle_beta   90.00
_cell.angle_gamma   90.00
#
_symmetry.space_group_name_H-M   'P 1'
#
loop_
_entity.id
_entity.type
_entity.pdbx_description
1 polymer ?
#
loop_
_entity_poly.entity_id
_entity_poly.type
_entity_poly.pdbx_seq_one_letter_code
_entity_poly.pdbx_strand_id
1 'polypeptide(L)'
;MNTHTPTTRAFTIVELVVALLVGVIVAGATTTALTQFSRGKSRATARQEAHARAEAAASLIATDIIEAARDQDPTFTRLAIADGGELGLDARDSILILARSMRVQARDPGLPSGGEGEVQYRLDATAQGLSLWRRTDAPADEFLDAGGLARPVVPGVVELSIEADDGTQWATSWDSDADGVPYAVRITVVATSDDKTVQAKARRTVALDRTPAPITPPIEDTSTDTSAATTGGGG
;
A
#
# COMPACT_ATOMS: atom_id res chain seq x y z
N MET A 1 3.35 64.36 -60.61
CA MET A 1 3.36 62.88 -60.59
C MET A 1 4.75 62.47 -60.09
N ASN A 2 4.93 62.38 -58.78
CA ASN A 2 6.26 62.14 -58.18
C ASN A 2 6.51 60.64 -58.11
N THR A 3 7.40 60.15 -58.98
CA THR A 3 7.88 58.77 -58.98
C THR A 3 8.94 58.62 -57.88
N HIS A 4 8.53 58.11 -56.73
CA HIS A 4 9.48 57.65 -55.71
C HIS A 4 10.21 56.42 -56.26
N THR A 5 11.48 56.58 -56.60
CA THR A 5 12.37 55.47 -56.94
C THR A 5 12.72 54.75 -55.64
N PRO A 6 12.39 53.45 -55.47
CA PRO A 6 12.77 52.74 -54.26
C PRO A 6 14.28 52.57 -54.21
N THR A 7 14.92 53.14 -53.20
CA THR A 7 16.34 52.92 -52.91
C THR A 7 16.53 51.50 -52.40
N THR A 8 17.13 50.63 -53.21
CA THR A 8 17.57 49.30 -52.78
C THR A 8 18.84 49.45 -51.93
N ARG A 9 18.69 49.36 -50.61
CA ARG A 9 19.83 49.26 -49.70
C ARG A 9 20.44 47.86 -49.84
N ALA A 10 21.70 47.80 -50.26
CA ALA A 10 22.47 46.56 -50.26
C ALA A 10 22.87 46.21 -48.82
N PHE A 11 22.64 44.95 -48.42
CA PHE A 11 23.02 44.42 -47.11
C PHE A 11 24.55 44.40 -46.96
N THR A 12 25.06 44.79 -45.79
CA THR A 12 26.51 44.70 -45.52
C THR A 12 26.88 43.30 -45.03
N ILE A 13 28.12 42.87 -45.29
CA ILE A 13 28.65 41.58 -44.79
C ILE A 13 28.49 41.48 -43.27
N VAL A 14 28.71 42.59 -42.56
CA VAL A 14 28.57 42.67 -41.10
C VAL A 14 27.15 42.30 -40.65
N GLU A 15 26.14 42.83 -41.35
CA GLU A 15 24.74 42.58 -41.03
C GLU A 15 24.34 41.11 -41.26
N LEU A 16 24.89 40.48 -42.30
CA LEU A 16 24.69 39.06 -42.58
C LEU A 16 25.37 38.16 -41.52
N VAL A 17 26.57 38.53 -41.07
CA VAL A 17 27.26 37.81 -39.98
C VAL A 17 26.51 37.94 -38.66
N VAL A 18 26.01 39.14 -38.33
CA VAL A 18 25.22 39.35 -37.11
C VAL A 18 23.90 38.58 -37.18
N ALA A 19 23.20 38.61 -38.31
CA ALA A 19 21.97 37.84 -38.50
C ALA A 19 22.21 36.34 -38.36
N LEU A 20 23.30 35.81 -38.91
CA LEU A 20 23.69 34.41 -38.76
C LEU A 20 23.96 34.08 -37.27
N LEU A 21 24.72 34.92 -36.57
CA LEU A 21 25.10 34.70 -35.18
C LEU A 21 23.86 34.73 -34.26
N VAL A 22 22.97 35.70 -34.45
CA VAL A 22 21.68 35.76 -33.74
C VAL A 22 20.84 34.52 -34.08
N GLY A 23 20.78 34.12 -35.35
CA GLY A 23 20.07 32.92 -35.78
C GLY A 23 20.54 31.65 -35.07
N VAL A 24 21.87 31.46 -34.96
CA VAL A 24 22.47 30.33 -34.23
C VAL A 24 22.11 30.37 -32.75
N ILE A 25 22.19 31.53 -32.10
CA ILE A 25 21.85 31.69 -30.68
C ILE A 25 20.38 31.36 -30.44
N VAL A 26 19.47 31.91 -31.27
CA VAL A 26 18.02 31.69 -31.13
C VAL A 26 17.67 30.22 -31.39
N ALA A 27 18.26 29.60 -32.41
CA ALA A 27 18.05 28.18 -32.69
C ALA A 27 18.56 27.30 -31.54
N GLY A 28 19.73 27.61 -30.97
CA GLY A 28 20.27 26.92 -29.81
C GLY A 28 19.41 27.07 -28.56
N ALA A 29 18.96 28.30 -28.25
CA ALA A 29 18.07 28.58 -27.14
C ALA A 29 16.71 27.86 -27.28
N THR A 30 16.15 27.83 -28.49
CA THR A 30 14.89 27.14 -28.76
C THR A 30 15.02 25.63 -28.58
N THR A 31 16.12 25.05 -29.10
CA THR A 31 16.38 23.61 -28.99
C THR A 31 16.57 23.17 -27.53
N THR A 32 17.31 23.96 -26.76
CA THR A 32 17.53 23.70 -25.33
C THR A 32 16.23 23.83 -24.53
N ALA A 33 15.43 24.87 -24.78
CA ALA A 33 14.12 25.04 -24.15
C ALA A 33 13.17 23.87 -24.45
N LEU A 34 13.08 23.42 -25.71
CA LEU A 34 12.25 22.28 -26.09
C LEU A 34 12.71 20.98 -25.41
N THR A 35 14.02 20.76 -25.32
CA THR A 35 14.59 19.58 -24.67
C THR A 35 14.29 19.59 -23.17
N GLN A 36 14.46 20.74 -22.51
CA GLN A 36 14.15 20.90 -21.09
C GLN A 36 12.66 20.72 -20.81
N PHE A 37 11.80 21.27 -21.66
CA PHE A 37 10.35 21.08 -21.56
C PHE A 37 9.95 19.61 -21.69
N SER A 38 10.48 18.91 -22.71
CA SER A 38 10.23 17.48 -22.92
C SER A 38 10.67 16.63 -21.72
N ARG A 39 11.89 16.85 -21.22
CA ARG A 39 12.41 16.17 -20.01
C ARG A 39 11.57 16.48 -18.77
N GLY A 40 11.15 17.73 -18.62
CA GLY A 40 10.28 18.16 -17.54
C GLY A 40 8.94 17.45 -17.57
N LYS A 41 8.32 17.36 -18.76
CA LYS A 41 7.07 16.63 -18.98
C LYS A 41 7.22 15.14 -18.66
N SER A 42 8.23 14.46 -19.20
CA SER A 42 8.45 13.03 -18.94
C SER A 42 8.64 12.76 -17.45
N ARG A 43 9.42 13.59 -16.75
CA ARG A 43 9.62 13.46 -15.30
C ARG A 43 8.36 13.73 -14.49
N ALA A 44 7.51 14.66 -14.93
CA ALA A 44 6.22 14.90 -14.29
C ALA A 44 5.27 13.70 -14.46
N THR A 45 5.20 13.13 -15.67
CA THR A 45 4.41 11.92 -15.94
C THR A 45 4.90 10.74 -15.09
N ALA A 46 6.21 10.47 -15.06
CA ALA A 46 6.79 9.39 -14.26
C ALA A 46 6.49 9.55 -12.75
N ARG A 47 6.56 10.78 -12.22
CA ARG A 47 6.18 11.07 -10.82
C ARG A 47 4.70 10.81 -10.55
N GLN A 48 3.83 11.28 -11.43
CA GLN A 48 2.39 11.07 -11.29
C GLN A 48 2.04 9.59 -11.31
N GLU A 49 2.65 8.85 -12.22
CA GLU A 49 2.47 7.42 -12.37
C GLU A 49 2.92 6.63 -11.13
N ALA A 50 4.16 6.86 -10.67
CA ALA A 50 4.69 6.20 -9.48
C ALA A 50 3.82 6.50 -8.25
N HIS A 51 3.38 7.75 -8.09
CA HIS A 51 2.52 8.14 -6.97
C HIS A 51 1.14 7.51 -7.06
N ALA A 52 0.51 7.50 -8.24
CA ALA A 52 -0.79 6.87 -8.45
C ALA A 52 -0.75 5.37 -8.15
N ARG A 53 0.33 4.66 -8.48
CA ARG A 53 0.53 3.24 -8.15
C ARG A 53 0.66 3.01 -6.65
N ALA A 54 1.53 3.76 -5.99
CA ALA A 54 1.73 3.65 -4.55
C ALA A 54 0.42 3.91 -3.80
N GLU A 55 -0.32 4.95 -4.22
CA GLU A 55 -1.58 5.34 -3.62
C GLU A 55 -2.70 4.32 -3.88
N ALA A 56 -2.81 3.80 -5.10
CA ALA A 56 -3.79 2.76 -5.45
C ALA A 56 -3.55 1.48 -4.64
N ALA A 57 -2.29 1.04 -4.52
CA ALA A 57 -1.92 -0.12 -3.72
C ALA A 57 -2.25 0.09 -2.22
N ALA A 58 -1.79 1.20 -1.63
CA ALA A 58 -2.05 1.49 -0.21
C ALA A 58 -3.55 1.64 0.08
N SER A 59 -4.30 2.27 -0.82
CA SER A 59 -5.76 2.46 -0.66
C SER A 59 -6.53 1.15 -0.84
N LEU A 60 -6.09 0.28 -1.74
CA LEU A 60 -6.71 -1.02 -1.97
C LEU A 60 -6.55 -1.91 -0.72
N ILE A 61 -5.35 -2.01 -0.17
CA ILE A 61 -5.08 -2.75 1.07
C ILE A 61 -5.88 -2.14 2.22
N ALA A 62 -5.86 -0.81 2.36
CA ALA A 62 -6.59 -0.11 3.42
C ALA A 62 -8.10 -0.37 3.36
N THR A 63 -8.67 -0.42 2.15
CA THR A 63 -10.10 -0.68 1.96
C THR A 63 -10.48 -2.09 2.43
N ASP A 64 -9.64 -3.09 2.13
CA ASP A 64 -9.91 -4.46 2.58
C ASP A 64 -9.66 -4.65 4.08
N ILE A 65 -8.72 -3.91 4.69
CA ILE A 65 -8.56 -3.87 6.15
C ILE A 65 -9.79 -3.25 6.83
N ILE A 66 -10.41 -2.23 6.24
CA ILE A 66 -11.67 -1.67 6.78
C ILE A 66 -12.79 -2.73 6.77
N GLU A 67 -12.78 -3.62 5.78
CA GLU A 67 -13.71 -4.76 5.65
C GLU A 67 -13.28 -5.99 6.46
N ALA A 68 -12.20 -5.91 7.25
CA ALA A 68 -11.82 -6.99 8.15
C ALA A 68 -13.03 -7.41 8.99
N ALA A 69 -13.29 -8.71 9.01
CA ALA A 69 -14.37 -9.30 9.75
C ALA A 69 -14.23 -8.88 11.22
N ARG A 70 -15.35 -8.45 11.80
CA ARG A 70 -15.42 -8.11 13.22
C ARG A 70 -16.42 -9.07 13.82
N ASP A 71 -15.93 -9.99 14.65
CA ASP A 71 -16.77 -10.92 15.38
C ASP A 71 -16.40 -10.92 16.87
N GLN A 72 -17.31 -11.42 17.71
CA GLN A 72 -17.03 -11.63 19.13
C GLN A 72 -16.16 -12.87 19.34
N ASP A 73 -16.21 -13.81 18.39
CA ASP A 73 -15.32 -14.96 18.37
C ASP A 73 -14.03 -14.61 17.59
N PRO A 74 -12.84 -14.62 18.24
CA PRO A 74 -11.58 -14.32 17.59
C PRO A 74 -11.25 -15.29 16.44
N THR A 75 -11.81 -16.50 16.46
CA THR A 75 -11.69 -17.49 15.37
C THR A 75 -12.19 -16.95 14.02
N PHE A 76 -13.15 -16.01 14.05
CA PHE A 76 -13.71 -15.35 12.86
C PHE A 76 -13.17 -13.93 12.66
N THR A 77 -12.05 -13.60 13.31
CA THR A 77 -11.40 -12.29 13.24
C THR A 77 -9.90 -12.47 13.01
N ARG A 78 -9.52 -12.91 11.81
CA ARG A 78 -8.11 -13.14 11.49
C ARG A 78 -7.47 -11.95 10.78
N LEU A 79 -6.37 -11.47 11.34
CA LEU A 79 -5.44 -10.53 10.74
C LEU A 79 -4.02 -11.00 11.09
N ALA A 80 -3.26 -11.40 10.08
CA ALA A 80 -1.88 -11.82 10.23
C ALA A 80 -0.97 -11.00 9.32
N ILE A 81 0.12 -10.47 9.88
CA ILE A 81 1.17 -9.77 9.16
C ILE A 81 2.45 -10.59 9.27
N ALA A 82 3.05 -10.91 8.12
CA ALA A 82 4.36 -11.52 8.06
C ALA A 82 5.38 -10.50 7.53
N ASP A 83 6.42 -10.29 8.32
CA ASP A 83 7.57 -9.44 8.00
C ASP A 83 8.32 -10.03 6.80
N GLY A 84 8.53 -9.20 5.78
CA GLY A 84 9.21 -9.56 4.55
C GLY A 84 10.44 -8.69 4.26
N GLY A 85 10.97 -7.95 5.24
CA GLY A 85 12.19 -7.17 5.10
C GLY A 85 12.07 -5.72 5.57
N GLU A 86 13.15 -4.95 5.37
CA GLU A 86 13.23 -3.57 5.89
C GLU A 86 12.84 -2.54 4.83
N LEU A 87 12.05 -1.53 5.23
CA LEU A 87 11.61 -0.45 4.36
C LEU A 87 12.82 0.38 3.87
N GLY A 88 12.90 0.59 2.55
CA GLY A 88 14.05 1.24 1.89
C GLY A 88 15.18 0.29 1.50
N LEU A 89 15.08 -1.00 1.85
CA LEU A 89 15.99 -2.05 1.42
C LEU A 89 15.26 -3.09 0.57
N ASP A 90 14.36 -3.86 1.19
CA ASP A 90 13.68 -4.98 0.54
C ASP A 90 12.33 -5.37 1.16
N ALA A 91 11.67 -4.48 1.90
CA ALA A 91 10.37 -4.74 2.53
C ALA A 91 9.34 -5.36 1.56
N ARG A 92 8.97 -6.61 1.84
CA ARG A 92 8.01 -7.42 1.06
C ARG A 92 7.00 -8.09 1.99
N ASP A 93 6.52 -7.33 2.95
CA ASP A 93 5.57 -7.81 3.94
C ASP A 93 4.34 -8.39 3.26
N SER A 94 3.69 -9.32 3.95
CA SER A 94 2.41 -9.84 3.53
C SER A 94 1.38 -9.68 4.63
N ILE A 95 0.13 -9.49 4.23
CA ILE A 95 -0.99 -9.44 5.16
C ILE A 95 -2.07 -10.39 4.69
N LEU A 96 -2.60 -11.17 5.62
CA LEU A 96 -3.77 -12.02 5.48
C LEU A 96 -4.89 -11.45 6.34
N ILE A 97 -6.07 -11.31 5.77
CA ILE A 97 -7.24 -10.70 6.40
C ILE A 97 -8.43 -11.61 6.13
N LEU A 98 -9.13 -12.02 7.18
CA LEU A 98 -10.48 -12.53 7.04
C LEU A 98 -11.43 -11.33 6.94
N ALA A 99 -12.07 -11.16 5.80
CA ALA A 99 -12.91 -10.00 5.50
C ALA A 99 -14.38 -10.39 5.32
N ARG A 100 -15.28 -9.58 5.89
CA ARG A 100 -16.72 -9.67 5.63
C ARG A 100 -17.06 -8.70 4.48
N SER A 101 -17.04 -9.19 3.24
CA SER A 101 -17.34 -8.38 2.06
C SER A 101 -18.65 -8.83 1.39
N MET A 102 -19.54 -7.87 1.16
CA MET A 102 -20.72 -8.06 0.31
C MET A 102 -20.39 -7.94 -1.19
N ARG A 103 -19.12 -7.72 -1.54
CA ARG A 103 -18.70 -7.62 -2.94
C ARG A 103 -18.71 -8.99 -3.61
N VAL A 104 -19.18 -9.03 -4.86
CA VAL A 104 -19.09 -10.23 -5.70
C VAL A 104 -17.61 -10.52 -5.96
N GLN A 105 -17.12 -11.61 -5.37
CA GLN A 105 -15.78 -12.12 -5.63
C GLN A 105 -15.82 -13.00 -6.88
N ALA A 106 -14.81 -12.90 -7.75
CA ALA A 106 -14.72 -13.76 -8.93
C ALA A 106 -14.61 -15.22 -8.47
N ARG A 107 -15.53 -16.07 -8.93
CA ARG A 107 -15.84 -17.37 -8.33
C ARG A 107 -15.78 -18.52 -9.33
N ASP A 108 -15.61 -19.72 -8.77
CA ASP A 108 -16.06 -20.96 -9.38
C ASP A 108 -17.61 -21.04 -9.27
N PRO A 109 -18.37 -21.21 -10.38
CA PRO A 109 -19.84 -21.15 -10.38
C PRO A 109 -20.59 -22.13 -9.46
N GLY A 110 -19.91 -23.07 -8.81
CA GLY A 110 -20.50 -24.10 -7.94
C GLY A 110 -20.46 -23.83 -6.44
N LEU A 111 -19.78 -22.77 -5.97
CA LEU A 111 -19.58 -22.53 -4.52
C LEU A 111 -20.65 -21.61 -3.91
N PRO A 112 -21.13 -21.90 -2.68
CA PRO A 112 -22.08 -21.04 -1.97
C PRO A 112 -21.55 -19.63 -1.77
N SER A 113 -22.47 -18.66 -1.77
CA SER A 113 -22.12 -17.27 -1.45
C SER A 113 -22.03 -17.01 0.05
N GLY A 114 -20.85 -17.21 0.62
CA GLY A 114 -20.50 -16.66 1.94
C GLY A 114 -20.22 -15.16 1.86
N GLY A 115 -20.65 -14.41 2.89
CA GLY A 115 -20.27 -13.00 3.08
C GLY A 115 -18.86 -12.84 3.66
N GLU A 116 -18.24 -13.94 4.09
CA GLU A 116 -16.89 -14.02 4.64
C GLU A 116 -15.96 -14.64 3.59
N GLY A 117 -14.78 -14.04 3.44
CA GLY A 117 -13.72 -14.58 2.60
C GLY A 117 -12.37 -14.06 3.04
N GLU A 118 -11.34 -14.74 2.60
CA GLU A 118 -9.96 -14.43 2.90
C GLU A 118 -9.36 -13.54 1.82
N VAL A 119 -8.63 -12.53 2.24
CA VAL A 119 -7.86 -11.67 1.35
C VAL A 119 -6.41 -11.69 1.79
N GLN A 120 -5.52 -12.01 0.86
CA GLN A 120 -4.09 -11.91 1.09
C GLN A 120 -3.46 -10.91 0.13
N TYR A 121 -2.58 -10.07 0.65
CA TYR A 121 -1.69 -9.22 -0.13
C TYR A 121 -0.25 -9.63 0.07
N ARG A 122 0.51 -9.66 -1.03
CA ARG A 122 1.96 -9.86 -1.03
C ARG A 122 2.59 -9.26 -2.27
N LEU A 123 3.89 -9.01 -2.22
CA LEU A 123 4.67 -8.69 -3.42
C LEU A 123 5.15 -9.98 -4.07
N ASP A 124 5.01 -10.05 -5.39
CA ASP A 124 5.54 -11.17 -6.17
C ASP A 124 6.02 -10.69 -7.55
N ALA A 125 6.91 -11.45 -8.14
CA ALA A 125 7.50 -11.16 -9.43
C ALA A 125 6.51 -11.40 -10.58
N THR A 126 6.61 -10.55 -11.59
CA THR A 126 5.96 -10.66 -12.89
C THR A 126 7.03 -10.53 -13.98
N ALA A 127 6.67 -10.76 -15.24
CA ALA A 127 7.60 -10.58 -16.36
C ALA A 127 8.14 -9.13 -16.47
N GLN A 128 7.42 -8.15 -15.93
CA GLN A 128 7.74 -6.72 -16.02
C GLN A 128 8.47 -6.19 -14.77
N GLY A 129 8.50 -6.98 -13.68
CA GLY A 129 9.05 -6.59 -12.38
C GLY A 129 8.15 -7.01 -11.23
N LEU A 130 8.34 -6.43 -10.05
CA LEU A 130 7.47 -6.68 -8.90
C LEU A 130 6.08 -6.05 -9.11
N SER A 131 5.07 -6.72 -8.57
CA SER A 131 3.69 -6.27 -8.52
C SER A 131 3.11 -6.58 -7.14
N LEU A 132 2.14 -5.76 -6.72
CA LEU A 132 1.24 -6.16 -5.65
C LEU A 132 0.30 -7.24 -6.20
N TRP A 133 0.24 -8.36 -5.50
CA TRP A 133 -0.70 -9.43 -5.74
C TRP A 133 -1.78 -9.42 -4.68
N ARG A 134 -3.00 -9.73 -5.09
CA ARG A 134 -4.14 -9.94 -4.22
C ARG A 134 -4.68 -11.34 -4.46
N ARG A 135 -4.74 -12.14 -3.42
CA ARG A 135 -5.46 -13.41 -3.40
C ARG A 135 -6.80 -13.21 -2.72
N THR A 136 -7.83 -13.82 -3.27
CA THR A 136 -9.14 -13.93 -2.62
C THR A 136 -9.58 -15.37 -2.57
N ASP A 137 -10.01 -15.82 -1.40
CA ASP A 137 -10.73 -17.08 -1.25
C ASP A 137 -12.08 -16.85 -0.58
N ALA A 138 -13.13 -17.46 -1.11
CA ALA A 138 -14.48 -17.30 -0.59
C ALA A 138 -15.38 -18.49 -0.98
N PRO A 139 -16.04 -19.15 -0.01
CA PRO A 139 -16.09 -18.83 1.43
C PRO A 139 -14.77 -19.11 2.15
N ALA A 140 -14.56 -18.50 3.32
CA ALA A 140 -13.44 -18.86 4.20
C ALA A 140 -13.54 -20.34 4.61
N ASP A 141 -12.39 -21.01 4.72
CA ASP A 141 -12.29 -22.40 5.13
C ASP A 141 -11.25 -22.61 6.26
N GLU A 142 -10.98 -23.86 6.63
CA GLU A 142 -10.02 -24.17 7.70
C GLU A 142 -8.54 -23.96 7.27
N PHE A 143 -8.28 -23.77 5.97
CA PHE A 143 -6.96 -23.64 5.37
C PHE A 143 -6.72 -22.21 4.88
N LEU A 144 -6.56 -21.31 5.85
CA LEU A 144 -6.50 -19.84 5.69
C LEU A 144 -5.33 -19.32 4.80
N ASP A 145 -4.44 -20.20 4.36
CA ASP A 145 -3.30 -19.92 3.49
C ASP A 145 -3.28 -20.78 2.20
N ALA A 146 -4.31 -21.58 1.96
CA ALA A 146 -4.46 -22.41 0.76
C ALA A 146 -5.52 -21.82 -0.18
N GLY A 147 -5.67 -22.42 -1.37
CA GLY A 147 -6.77 -22.07 -2.27
C GLY A 147 -6.75 -20.64 -2.82
N GLY A 148 -7.94 -20.17 -3.19
CA GLY A 148 -8.20 -18.83 -3.70
C GLY A 148 -7.68 -18.52 -5.11
N LEU A 149 -8.11 -17.37 -5.61
CA LEU A 149 -7.66 -16.80 -6.89
C LEU A 149 -6.65 -15.68 -6.62
N ALA A 150 -5.38 -15.92 -6.93
CA ALA A 150 -4.32 -14.92 -6.87
C ALA A 150 -4.17 -14.19 -8.21
N ARG A 151 -4.13 -12.85 -8.18
CA ARG A 151 -3.89 -12.03 -9.37
C ARG A 151 -3.03 -10.79 -9.07
N PRO A 152 -2.22 -10.32 -10.02
CA PRO A 152 -1.57 -9.02 -9.89
C PRO A 152 -2.63 -7.92 -9.94
N VAL A 153 -2.57 -6.98 -9.00
CA VAL A 153 -3.55 -5.87 -8.89
C VAL A 153 -2.93 -4.51 -9.13
N VAL A 154 -1.67 -4.30 -8.74
CA VAL A 154 -0.95 -3.04 -8.99
C VAL A 154 0.49 -3.35 -9.40
N PRO A 155 0.85 -3.18 -10.68
CA PRO A 155 2.21 -3.40 -11.14
C PRO A 155 3.14 -2.29 -10.63
N GLY A 156 4.45 -2.57 -10.58
CA GLY A 156 5.47 -1.58 -10.26
C GLY A 156 5.54 -1.21 -8.79
N VAL A 157 4.87 -1.95 -7.91
CA VAL A 157 5.10 -1.85 -6.45
C VAL A 157 6.39 -2.60 -6.13
N VAL A 158 7.35 -1.90 -5.52
CA VAL A 158 8.70 -2.41 -5.25
C VAL A 158 8.94 -2.71 -3.78
N GLU A 159 8.24 -2.01 -2.87
CA GLU A 159 8.28 -2.27 -1.43
C GLU A 159 6.87 -2.18 -0.84
N LEU A 160 6.60 -3.05 0.12
CA LEU A 160 5.40 -3.10 0.93
C LEU A 160 5.84 -3.34 2.37
N SER A 161 5.58 -2.37 3.23
CA SER A 161 5.77 -2.49 4.67
C SER A 161 4.44 -2.30 5.39
N ILE A 162 4.13 -3.20 6.31
CA ILE A 162 2.88 -3.24 7.05
C ILE A 162 3.21 -3.39 8.53
N GLU A 163 2.66 -2.51 9.34
CA GLU A 163 2.87 -2.51 10.78
C GLU A 163 1.52 -2.49 11.50
N ALA A 164 1.42 -3.20 12.61
CA ALA A 164 0.25 -3.23 13.48
C ALA A 164 0.53 -2.50 14.79
N ASP A 165 -0.46 -1.78 15.33
CA ASP A 165 -0.38 -1.03 16.57
C ASP A 165 -1.08 -1.77 17.71
N ASP A 166 -0.37 -2.03 18.80
CA ASP A 166 -0.91 -2.60 20.04
C ASP A 166 -1.43 -1.53 21.01
N GLY A 167 -1.41 -0.26 20.58
CA GLY A 167 -1.76 0.92 21.38
C GLY A 167 -0.58 1.53 22.14
N THR A 168 0.58 0.88 22.10
CA THR A 168 1.83 1.36 22.71
C THR A 168 2.99 1.41 21.71
N GLN A 169 3.07 0.45 20.79
CA GLN A 169 4.13 0.30 19.79
C GLN A 169 3.60 -0.26 18.47
N TRP A 170 4.38 -0.02 17.42
CA TRP A 170 4.16 -0.59 16.09
C TRP A 170 5.03 -1.83 15.92
N ALA A 171 4.41 -2.97 15.59
CA ALA A 171 5.08 -4.24 15.31
C ALA A 171 5.06 -4.56 13.81
N THR A 172 6.14 -5.14 13.28
CA THR A 172 6.29 -5.55 11.87
C THR A 172 5.72 -6.95 11.59
N SER A 173 5.41 -7.69 12.65
CA SER A 173 4.69 -8.96 12.60
C SER A 173 3.50 -8.91 13.54
N TRP A 174 2.42 -9.60 13.16
CA TRP A 174 1.20 -9.63 13.98
C TRP A 174 0.45 -10.93 13.75
N ASP A 175 -0.08 -11.52 14.83
CA ASP A 175 -1.02 -12.64 14.73
C ASP A 175 -2.21 -12.36 15.64
N SER A 176 -3.37 -12.07 15.05
CA SER A 176 -4.57 -11.76 15.84
C SER A 176 -5.06 -12.88 16.74
N ASP A 177 -4.69 -14.14 16.45
CA ASP A 177 -5.06 -15.29 17.29
C ASP A 177 -4.27 -15.28 18.61
N ALA A 178 -3.06 -14.71 18.61
CA ALA A 178 -2.18 -14.60 19.77
C ALA A 178 -2.25 -13.21 20.45
N ASP A 179 -2.24 -12.16 19.64
CA ASP A 179 -2.07 -10.76 20.07
C ASP A 179 -3.42 -10.00 20.14
N GLY A 180 -4.50 -10.59 19.61
CA GLY A 180 -5.77 -9.93 19.42
C GLY A 180 -5.78 -9.01 18.18
N VAL A 181 -6.90 -8.35 17.91
CA VAL A 181 -7.00 -7.42 16.77
C VAL A 181 -6.15 -6.17 17.07
N PRO A 182 -5.34 -5.67 16.12
CA PRO A 182 -4.56 -4.46 16.37
C PRO A 182 -5.47 -3.23 16.42
N TYR A 183 -5.06 -2.19 17.14
CA TYR A 183 -5.78 -0.91 17.20
C TYR A 183 -5.74 -0.16 15.86
N ALA A 184 -4.62 -0.29 15.15
CA ALA A 184 -4.45 0.26 13.83
C ALA A 184 -3.47 -0.54 13.00
N VAL A 185 -3.58 -0.43 11.68
CA VAL A 185 -2.60 -0.96 10.72
C VAL A 185 -2.06 0.19 9.88
N ARG A 186 -0.74 0.29 9.78
CA ARG A 186 -0.02 1.26 8.96
C ARG A 186 0.55 0.55 7.76
N ILE A 187 0.14 1.01 6.58
CA ILE A 187 0.54 0.45 5.29
C ILE A 187 1.44 1.49 4.64
N THR A 188 2.65 1.09 4.28
CA THR A 188 3.59 1.92 3.55
C THR A 188 3.97 1.23 2.25
N VAL A 189 3.70 1.88 1.13
CA VAL A 189 3.95 1.34 -0.21
C VAL A 189 4.94 2.23 -0.95
N VAL A 190 5.92 1.63 -1.60
CA VAL A 190 6.79 2.30 -2.56
C VAL A 190 6.54 1.71 -3.95
N ALA A 191 6.28 2.56 -4.93
CA ALA A 191 6.08 2.16 -6.31
C ALA A 191 6.96 2.98 -7.27
N THR A 192 7.18 2.42 -8.46
CA THR A 192 8.05 2.97 -9.50
C THR A 192 7.29 3.30 -10.78
N SER A 193 7.79 4.28 -11.54
CA SER A 193 7.32 4.60 -12.90
C SER A 193 7.67 3.49 -13.89
N ASP A 194 7.02 3.46 -15.05
CA ASP A 194 7.29 2.45 -16.08
C ASP A 194 8.73 2.46 -16.57
N ASP A 195 9.33 3.65 -16.66
CA ASP A 195 10.74 3.82 -17.02
C ASP A 195 11.72 3.51 -15.87
N LYS A 196 11.19 3.18 -14.69
CA LYS A 196 11.93 2.86 -13.46
C LYS A 196 12.85 3.98 -12.96
N THR A 197 12.66 5.21 -13.42
CA THR A 197 13.51 6.35 -13.07
C THR A 197 13.03 7.12 -11.84
N VAL A 198 11.76 6.95 -11.48
CA VAL A 198 11.12 7.66 -10.37
C VAL A 198 10.41 6.68 -9.47
N GLN A 199 10.63 6.82 -8.17
CA GLN A 199 9.83 6.17 -7.15
C GLN A 199 8.98 7.18 -6.39
N ALA A 200 7.86 6.71 -5.87
CA ALA A 200 7.00 7.47 -4.97
C ALA A 200 6.54 6.57 -3.82
N LYS A 201 6.29 7.20 -2.68
CA LYS A 201 5.85 6.55 -1.44
C LYS A 201 4.46 7.02 -1.09
N ALA A 202 3.59 6.09 -0.72
CA ALA A 202 2.29 6.36 -0.13
C ALA A 202 2.20 5.67 1.23
N ARG A 203 1.51 6.30 2.18
CA ARG A 203 1.28 5.73 3.51
C ARG A 203 -0.17 5.92 3.89
N ARG A 204 -0.78 4.85 4.39
CA ARG A 204 -2.13 4.86 4.94
C ARG A 204 -2.11 4.27 6.34
N THR A 205 -3.00 4.76 7.20
CA THR A 205 -3.19 4.21 8.54
C THR A 205 -4.68 3.98 8.71
N VAL A 206 -5.03 2.75 9.04
CA VAL A 206 -6.41 2.32 9.21
C VAL A 206 -6.60 1.97 10.68
N ALA A 207 -7.48 2.69 11.36
CA ALA A 207 -7.89 2.33 12.71
C ALA A 207 -8.92 1.20 12.65
N LEU A 208 -8.76 0.20 13.51
CA LEU A 208 -9.70 -0.90 13.68
C LEU A 208 -10.43 -0.66 15.02
N ASP A 209 -11.68 -0.21 14.94
CA ASP A 209 -12.48 0.09 16.13
C ASP A 209 -13.07 -1.20 16.72
N ARG A 210 -12.80 -1.41 18.03
CA ARG A 210 -13.22 -2.51 18.94
C ARG A 210 -12.47 -3.84 18.83
N THR A 211 -11.53 -4.04 19.74
CA THR A 211 -11.17 -5.35 20.30
C THR A 211 -12.07 -5.68 21.49
N PRO A 212 -12.71 -6.86 21.56
CA PRO A 212 -12.90 -7.49 22.86
C PRO A 212 -11.52 -7.69 23.47
N ALA A 213 -11.29 -7.22 24.70
CA ALA A 213 -10.06 -7.55 25.42
C ALA A 213 -9.93 -9.09 25.51
N PRO A 214 -8.71 -9.65 25.46
CA PRO A 214 -8.50 -11.09 25.67
C PRO A 214 -9.23 -11.53 26.93
N ILE A 215 -9.95 -12.66 26.86
CA ILE A 215 -10.57 -13.25 28.06
C ILE A 215 -9.43 -13.64 28.99
N THR A 216 -9.13 -12.80 29.97
CA THR A 216 -8.24 -13.17 31.06
C THR A 216 -9.05 -14.13 31.93
N PRO A 217 -8.69 -15.42 32.03
CA PRO A 217 -9.35 -16.29 32.99
C PRO A 217 -9.21 -15.65 34.37
N PRO A 218 -10.28 -15.58 35.18
CA PRO A 218 -10.18 -15.02 36.51
C PRO A 218 -9.08 -15.75 37.26
N ILE A 219 -8.12 -14.98 37.79
CA ILE A 219 -7.16 -15.49 38.76
C ILE A 219 -8.03 -15.96 39.92
N GLU A 220 -8.13 -17.27 40.13
CA GLU A 220 -8.76 -17.81 41.33
C GLU A 220 -7.88 -17.40 42.51
N ASP A 221 -8.24 -16.30 43.15
CA ASP A 221 -7.74 -15.95 44.48
C ASP A 221 -8.17 -17.08 45.42
N THR A 222 -7.32 -18.09 45.56
CA THR A 222 -7.45 -19.13 46.58
C THR A 222 -7.15 -18.47 47.91
N SER A 223 -8.13 -17.73 48.43
CA SER A 223 -8.16 -17.25 49.79
C SER A 223 -8.34 -18.48 50.68
N THR A 224 -7.23 -19.03 51.17
CA THR A 224 -7.23 -20.12 52.14
C THR A 224 -7.80 -19.59 53.46
N ASP A 225 -9.12 -19.68 53.60
CA ASP A 225 -9.83 -19.33 54.83
C ASP A 225 -9.54 -20.40 55.89
N THR A 226 -8.50 -20.19 56.69
CA THR A 226 -8.18 -21.05 57.83
C THR A 226 -9.14 -20.71 58.97
N SER A 227 -10.31 -21.34 58.96
CA SER A 227 -11.20 -21.39 60.11
C SER A 227 -10.57 -22.24 61.22
N ALA A 228 -9.99 -21.59 62.22
CA ALA A 228 -9.54 -22.24 63.45
C ALA A 228 -10.76 -22.61 64.31
N ALA A 229 -11.01 -23.92 64.42
CA ALA A 229 -12.03 -24.50 65.28
C ALA A 229 -11.76 -24.19 66.76
N THR A 230 -12.72 -23.53 67.43
CA THR A 230 -12.80 -23.48 68.89
C THR A 230 -13.98 -24.33 69.32
N THR A 231 -13.72 -25.59 69.70
CA THR A 231 -14.72 -26.44 70.34
C THR A 231 -14.42 -26.50 71.83
N GLY A 232 -15.25 -25.82 72.62
CA GLY A 232 -15.28 -25.93 74.07
C GLY A 232 -16.30 -26.98 74.55
N GLY A 233 -16.02 -27.55 75.73
CA GLY A 233 -16.90 -28.42 76.52
C GLY A 233 -16.10 -29.62 77.04
N GLY A 234 -15.96 -29.92 78.34
CA GLY A 234 -16.68 -29.52 79.55
C GLY A 234 -17.02 -30.80 80.33
N GLY A 235 -16.77 -30.84 81.65
CA GLY A 235 -17.20 -31.91 82.54
C GLY A 235 -16.09 -32.55 83.37
#